data_AF-X1BGR5-F1
#
_entry.id   AF-X1BGR5-F1
#
_cell.length_a   1.000
_cell.length_b   1.000
_cell.length_c   1.000
_cell.angle_alpha   90.00
_cell.angle_beta   90.00
_cell.angle_gamma   90.00
#
_symmetry.space_group_name_H-M   'P 1'
#
loop_
_entity.id
_entity.type
_entity.pdbx_description
1 polymer ?
#
loop_
_entity_poly.entity_id
_entity_poly.type
_entity_poly.pdbx_seq_one_letter_code
_entity_poly.pdbx_strand_id
1 'polypeptide(L)'
;MHANITEYKEIETPEFSSTVPPEIEDTILLSFGHSHLEFEATLYLKFLIITKRLDVTYREFQDHLMNMEDRGIIISAEFLGKKCWTRSSDKNICDY
;
A
#
# COMPACT_ATOMS: atom_id res chain seq x y z
N MET A 1 46.00 -20.53 -14.72
CA MET A 1 45.03 -19.94 -13.79
C MET A 1 43.70 -19.90 -14.51
N HIS A 2 42.79 -20.84 -14.23
CA HIS A 2 41.47 -20.89 -14.86
C HIS A 2 40.53 -20.03 -14.01
N ALA A 3 40.06 -18.91 -14.57
CA ALA A 3 39.08 -18.06 -13.93
C ALA A 3 37.73 -18.78 -13.93
N ASN A 4 37.19 -19.06 -12.75
CA ASN A 4 35.81 -19.51 -12.61
C ASN A 4 34.89 -18.35 -12.99
N ILE A 5 34.12 -18.53 -14.06
CA ILE A 5 33.03 -17.63 -14.43
C ILE A 5 31.86 -18.00 -13.52
N THR A 6 31.62 -17.19 -12.49
CA THR A 6 30.44 -17.32 -11.65
C THR A 6 29.23 -16.85 -12.45
N GLU A 7 28.37 -17.80 -12.82
CA GLU A 7 27.10 -17.54 -13.49
C GLU A 7 26.15 -16.87 -12.47
N TYR A 8 25.87 -15.58 -12.67
CA TYR A 8 24.86 -14.87 -11.89
C TYR A 8 23.49 -15.30 -12.39
N LYS A 9 22.77 -16.12 -11.63
CA LYS A 9 21.34 -16.32 -11.85
C LYS A 9 20.65 -15.00 -11.55
N GLU A 10 20.04 -14.40 -12.57
CA GLU A 10 19.08 -13.33 -12.41
C GLU A 10 18.02 -13.79 -11.41
N ILE A 11 17.92 -13.07 -10.30
CA ILE A 11 16.82 -13.22 -9.37
C ILE A 11 15.63 -12.65 -10.13
N GLU A 12 14.73 -13.52 -10.60
CA GLU A 12 13.44 -13.10 -11.15
C GLU A 12 12.74 -12.28 -10.06
N THR A 13 12.82 -10.95 -10.19
CA THR A 13 11.94 -10.06 -9.44
C THR A 13 10.53 -10.47 -9.81
N PRO A 14 9.66 -10.82 -8.84
CA PRO A 14 8.29 -11.14 -9.16
C PRO A 14 7.74 -9.94 -9.92
N GLU A 15 7.32 -10.16 -11.16
CA GLU A 15 6.61 -9.16 -11.94
C GLU A 15 5.26 -8.93 -11.22
N PHE A 16 5.26 -8.04 -10.24
CA PHE A 16 4.04 -7.49 -9.67
C PHE A 16 3.42 -6.62 -10.75
N SER A 17 2.69 -7.29 -11.64
CA SER A 17 1.74 -6.70 -12.57
C SER A 17 0.67 -6.00 -11.74
N SER A 18 0.96 -4.79 -11.28
CA SER A 18 -0.05 -3.91 -10.74
C SER A 18 -1.03 -3.62 -11.86
N THR A 19 -2.24 -4.20 -11.79
CA THR A 19 -3.36 -3.86 -12.67
C THR A 19 -4.01 -2.53 -12.27
N VAL A 20 -3.36 -1.76 -11.38
CA VAL A 20 -3.90 -0.58 -10.73
C VAL A 20 -3.38 0.69 -11.43
N PRO A 21 -4.25 1.66 -11.75
CA PRO A 21 -3.81 2.98 -12.16
C PRO A 21 -2.95 3.63 -11.06
N PRO A 22 -1.67 3.98 -11.33
CA PRO A 22 -0.78 4.57 -10.33
C PRO A 22 -1.37 5.79 -9.60
N GLU A 23 -2.21 6.56 -10.30
CA GLU A 23 -2.89 7.75 -9.79
C GLU A 23 -3.81 7.47 -8.58
N ILE A 24 -4.40 6.27 -8.50
CA ILE A 24 -5.27 5.89 -7.38
C ILE A 24 -4.42 5.64 -6.13
N GLU A 25 -3.35 4.84 -6.25
CA GLU A 25 -2.46 4.53 -5.13
C GLU A 25 -1.76 5.78 -4.58
N ASP A 26 -1.29 6.66 -5.47
CA ASP A 26 -0.71 7.94 -5.08
C ASP A 26 -1.71 8.80 -4.30
N THR A 27 -2.98 8.78 -4.73
CA THR A 27 -4.04 9.51 -4.02
C THR A 27 -4.39 8.85 -2.68
N ILE A 28 -4.35 7.53 -2.57
CA ILE A 28 -4.48 6.81 -1.30
C ILE A 28 -3.37 7.24 -0.35
N LEU A 29 -2.11 7.25 -0.80
CA LEU A 29 -0.96 7.70 -0.01
C LEU A 29 -1.09 9.16 0.42
N LEU A 30 -1.55 10.03 -0.47
CA LEU A 30 -1.83 11.43 -0.15
C LEU A 30 -2.94 11.57 0.89
N SER A 31 -3.93 10.68 0.87
CA SER A 31 -5.06 10.68 1.82
C SER A 31 -4.65 10.38 3.26
N PHE A 32 -3.48 9.75 3.49
CA PHE A 32 -2.90 9.63 4.82
C PHE A 32 -2.47 10.99 5.40
N GLY A 33 -2.16 11.98 4.56
CA GLY A 33 -1.63 13.28 4.99
C GLY A 33 -0.38 13.13 5.86
N HIS A 34 -0.45 13.59 7.11
CA HIS A 34 0.62 13.47 8.11
C HIS A 34 0.38 12.37 9.15
N SER A 35 -0.71 11.60 9.03
CA SER A 35 -1.02 10.55 9.99
C SER A 35 -0.12 9.33 9.79
N HIS A 36 0.32 8.75 10.91
CA HIS A 36 1.02 7.47 10.94
C HIS A 36 0.07 6.29 10.74
N LEU A 37 -1.18 6.45 11.19
CA LEU A 37 -2.22 5.43 11.14
C LEU A 37 -3.53 6.08 10.70
N GLU A 38 -4.26 5.42 9.81
CA GLU A 38 -5.59 5.85 9.37
C GLU A 38 -6.57 4.67 9.44
N PHE A 39 -7.75 4.90 9.99
CA PHE A 39 -8.84 3.94 9.90
C PHE A 39 -9.33 3.86 8.45
N GLU A 40 -9.64 2.66 7.97
CA GLU A 40 -10.01 2.42 6.57
C GLU A 40 -11.14 3.32 6.07
N ALA A 41 -12.21 3.45 6.86
CA ALA A 41 -13.35 4.31 6.51
C ALA A 41 -12.98 5.80 6.45
N THR A 42 -12.09 6.25 7.33
CA THR A 42 -11.60 7.64 7.33
C THR A 42 -10.69 7.90 6.15
N LEU A 43 -9.79 6.95 5.84
CA LEU A 43 -8.91 7.01 4.69
C LEU A 43 -9.71 7.07 3.38
N TYR A 44 -10.74 6.24 3.25
CA TYR A 44 -11.65 6.26 2.10
C TYR A 44 -12.38 7.60 1.97
N LEU A 45 -12.88 8.17 3.08
CA LEU A 45 -13.55 9.47 3.03
C LEU A 45 -12.60 10.58 2.58
N LYS A 46 -11.35 10.59 3.06
CA LYS A 46 -10.31 11.54 2.63
C LYS A 46 -9.98 11.36 1.16
N PHE A 47 -9.83 10.12 0.71
CA PHE A 47 -9.63 9.78 -0.70
C PHE A 47 -10.73 10.37 -1.58
N LEU A 48 -12.00 10.17 -1.24
CA LEU A 48 -13.13 10.73 -1.98
C LEU A 48 -13.13 12.27 -1.99
N ILE A 49 -12.69 12.92 -0.91
CA ILE A 49 -12.57 14.39 -0.87
C ILE A 49 -11.50 14.86 -1.86
N ILE A 50 -10.34 14.19 -1.88
CA ILE A 50 -9.22 14.57 -2.76
C ILE A 50 -9.56 14.32 -4.23
N THR A 51 -10.17 13.17 -4.54
CA THR A 51 -10.56 12.82 -5.91
C THR A 51 -11.81 13.55 -6.40
N LYS A 52 -12.37 14.47 -5.59
CA LYS A 52 -13.63 15.18 -5.87
C LYS A 52 -14.79 14.21 -6.14
N ARG A 53 -14.83 13.10 -5.40
CA ARG A 53 -15.81 12.01 -5.49
C ARG A 53 -15.76 11.29 -6.85
N LEU A 54 -14.56 10.89 -7.26
CA LEU A 54 -14.39 9.97 -8.38
C LEU A 54 -15.15 8.66 -8.08
N ASP A 55 -15.68 8.01 -9.10
CA ASP A 55 -16.49 6.79 -8.99
C ASP A 55 -15.61 5.56 -8.66
N VAL A 56 -14.92 5.60 -7.52
CA VAL A 56 -14.28 4.43 -6.90
C VAL A 56 -15.16 4.00 -5.75
N THR A 57 -15.70 2.80 -5.86
CA THR A 57 -16.49 2.20 -4.79
C THR A 57 -15.60 1.82 -3.60
N TYR A 58 -16.21 1.65 -2.43
CA TYR A 58 -15.48 1.22 -1.24
C TYR A 58 -14.77 -0.14 -1.45
N ARG A 59 -15.39 -1.05 -2.21
CA ARG A 59 -14.81 -2.36 -2.51
C ARG A 59 -13.56 -2.23 -3.38
N GLU A 60 -13.62 -1.43 -4.45
CA GLU A 60 -12.45 -1.18 -5.29
C GLU A 60 -11.32 -0.53 -4.50
N PHE A 61 -11.66 0.41 -3.61
CA PHE A 61 -10.69 1.01 -2.69
C PHE A 61 -10.04 -0.04 -1.77
N GLN A 62 -10.81 -0.99 -1.23
CA GLN A 62 -10.25 -2.10 -0.44
C GLN A 62 -9.32 -2.99 -1.27
N ASP A 63 -9.70 -3.31 -2.51
CA ASP A 63 -8.85 -4.09 -3.42
C ASP A 63 -7.51 -3.36 -3.68
N HIS A 64 -7.54 -2.03 -3.82
CA HIS A 64 -6.31 -1.23 -3.93
C HIS A 64 -5.46 -1.30 -2.65
N LEU A 65 -6.07 -1.20 -1.47
CA LEU A 65 -5.34 -1.31 -0.20
C LEU A 65 -4.65 -2.67 -0.03
N MET A 66 -5.35 -3.76 -0.35
CA MET A 66 -4.76 -5.12 -0.30
C MET A 66 -3.60 -5.26 -1.28
N ASN A 67 -3.75 -4.77 -2.52
CA ASN A 67 -2.66 -4.81 -3.51
C ASN A 67 -1.44 -3.99 -3.05
N MET A 68 -1.67 -2.84 -2.39
CA MET A 68 -0.59 -2.03 -1.82
C MET A 68 0.08 -2.70 -0.61
N GLU A 69 -0.68 -3.44 0.20
CA GLU A 69 -0.17 -4.24 1.32
C GLU A 69 0.68 -5.42 0.86
N ASP A 70 0.22 -6.17 -0.13
CA ASP A 70 0.98 -7.28 -0.73
C ASP A 70 2.33 -6.81 -1.29
N ARG A 71 2.40 -5.54 -1.73
CA ARG A 71 3.63 -4.88 -2.21
C ARG A 71 4.45 -4.22 -1.10
N GLY A 72 4.01 -4.29 0.16
CA GLY A 72 4.68 -3.69 1.30
C GLY A 72 4.72 -2.16 1.28
N ILE A 73 3.78 -1.50 0.62
CA ILE A 73 3.69 -0.03 0.58
C ILE A 73 2.98 0.47 1.84
N ILE A 74 1.91 -0.22 2.23
CA ILE A 74 1.16 -0.01 3.46
C ILE A 74 1.10 -1.32 4.23
N ILE A 75 0.77 -1.24 5.52
CA ILE A 75 0.62 -2.40 6.39
C ILE A 75 -0.75 -2.30 7.04
N SER A 76 -1.52 -3.39 6.99
CA SER A 76 -2.78 -3.44 7.71
C SER A 76 -2.57 -3.69 9.20
N ALA A 77 -3.44 -3.07 10.00
CA ALA A 77 -3.45 -3.19 11.44
C ALA A 77 -4.90 -3.18 11.95
N GLU A 78 -5.05 -3.44 13.24
CA GLU A 78 -6.31 -3.31 13.94
C GLU A 78 -6.09 -2.46 15.20
N PHE A 79 -6.91 -1.43 15.37
CA PHE A 79 -6.90 -0.59 16.58
C PHE A 79 -8.31 -0.42 17.11
N LEU A 80 -8.52 -0.77 18.39
CA LEU A 80 -9.84 -0.76 19.04
C LEU A 80 -10.91 -1.56 18.27
N GLY A 81 -10.53 -2.71 17.68
CA GLY A 81 -11.45 -3.57 16.92
C GLY A 81 -11.84 -3.01 15.55
N LYS A 82 -11.07 -2.04 15.01
CA LYS A 82 -11.32 -1.42 13.71
C LYS A 82 -10.10 -1.57 12.81
N LYS A 83 -10.35 -1.95 11.56
CA LYS A 83 -9.32 -2.04 10.51
C LYS A 83 -8.71 -0.67 10.26
N CYS A 84 -7.39 -0.61 10.30
CA CYS A 84 -6.60 0.57 10.01
C CYS A 84 -5.39 0.19 9.17
N TRP A 85 -4.76 1.22 8.62
CA TRP A 85 -3.64 1.11 7.70
C TRP A 85 -2.53 2.05 8.16
N THR A 86 -1.30 1.65 7.94
CA THR A 86 -0.09 2.44 8.22
C THR A 86 0.81 2.44 7.00
N ARG A 87 1.69 3.45 6.87
CA ARG A 87 2.68 3.47 5.79
C ARG A 87 3.86 2.58 6.18
N SER A 88 4.39 1.76 5.26
CA SER A 88 5.46 0.81 5.58
C SER A 88 6.77 1.48 6.04
N SER A 89 6.97 2.79 5.80
CA SER A 89 8.10 3.54 6.34
C SER A 89 8.03 3.71 7.87
N ASP A 90 6.87 3.53 8.49
CA ASP A 90 6.67 3.59 9.93
C ASP A 90 7.02 2.24 10.58
N LYS A 91 8.32 1.89 10.55
CA LYS A 91 8.90 0.63 11.07
C LYS A 91 8.70 0.38 12.58
N ASN A 92 7.92 1.20 13.29
CA ASN A 92 7.79 1.19 14.74
C ASN A 92 6.36 0.88 15.26
N ILE A 93 5.39 0.53 14.39
CA ILE A 93 3.98 0.38 14.81
C ILE A 93 3.58 -1.09 15.05
N CYS A 94 4.37 -2.07 14.60
CA CYS A 94 4.03 -3.50 14.70
C CYS A 94 4.38 -4.18 16.04
N ASP A 95 4.86 -3.44 17.05
CA ASP A 95 5.25 -3.98 18.36
C ASP A 95 4.29 -3.59 19.49
N TYR A 96 3.00 -3.89 19.36
CA TYR A 96 2.03 -3.74 20.47
C TYR A 96 1.09 -4.94 20.61
#